data_AF-A0A6B3UNE0-F1
#
_entry.id   AF-A0A6B3UNE0-F1
#
_cell.length_a   1.000
_cell.length_b   1.000
_cell.length_c   1.000
_cell.angle_alpha   90.00
_cell.angle_beta   90.00
_cell.angle_gamma   90.00
#
_symmetry.space_group_name_H-M   'P 1'
#
loop_
_entity.id
_entity.type
_entity.pdbx_description
1 polymer ?
#
loop_
_entity_poly.entity_id
_entity_poly.type
_entity_poly.pdbx_seq_one_letter_code
_entity_poly.pdbx_strand_id
1 'polypeptide(L)'
;MRALTGAAAVTAALAMAGSAAADVKSAFDTMCLATEARDRGVEAAAVEGGWQPAPAEALAKLQKPGARTIGFVKTGTTSDAPKDTVLLTTLAQPQVKDGVSVEVAVCQAFGPAGPTLEKDLVARLGPGQRTPEGQLVWAFTKRGSQITPAPLVLTGTEADRAKLFAQGPVYVAGLAAAEGGTAGILLSVFRRPGS
;
A
#
# COMPACT_ATOMS: atom_id res chain seq x y z
N MET A 1 -5.52 53.27 -18.43
CA MET A 1 -5.40 51.93 -19.04
C MET A 1 -5.12 50.93 -17.93
N ARG A 2 -6.03 49.97 -17.71
CA ARG A 2 -5.97 48.98 -16.62
C ARG A 2 -5.06 47.81 -17.04
N ALA A 3 -4.07 47.49 -16.22
CA ALA A 3 -3.35 46.23 -16.29
C ALA A 3 -4.17 45.13 -15.60
N LEU A 4 -4.49 44.07 -16.32
CA LEU A 4 -5.12 42.85 -15.80
C LEU A 4 -4.34 41.68 -16.39
N THR A 5 -3.40 41.13 -15.63
CA THR A 5 -2.75 39.85 -15.94
C THR A 5 -2.11 39.33 -14.66
N GLY A 6 -2.77 38.36 -14.01
CA GLY A 6 -2.24 37.76 -12.79
C GLY A 6 -3.25 36.91 -12.04
N ALA A 7 -3.78 35.85 -12.66
CA ALA A 7 -4.64 34.89 -11.94
C ALA A 7 -4.67 33.47 -12.56
N ALA A 8 -3.65 33.03 -13.30
CA ALA A 8 -3.67 31.71 -13.96
C ALA A 8 -2.65 30.69 -13.41
N ALA A 9 -1.71 31.08 -12.56
CA ALA A 9 -0.60 30.20 -12.16
C ALA A 9 -0.87 29.31 -10.92
N VAL A 10 -1.91 29.61 -10.13
CA VAL A 10 -2.16 28.91 -8.84
C VAL A 10 -3.02 27.65 -9.01
N THR A 11 -3.86 27.58 -10.05
CA THR A 11 -4.81 26.47 -10.24
C THR A 11 -4.15 25.17 -10.71
N ALA A 12 -3.05 25.26 -11.47
CA ALA A 12 -2.37 24.08 -12.02
C ALA A 12 -1.62 23.26 -10.96
N ALA A 13 -1.02 23.92 -9.96
CA ALA A 13 -0.28 23.24 -8.89
C ALA A 13 -1.21 22.43 -7.96
N LEU A 14 -2.42 22.93 -7.70
CA LEU A 14 -3.45 22.24 -6.91
C LEU A 14 -4.02 21.02 -7.65
N ALA A 15 -4.21 21.12 -8.97
CA ALA A 15 -4.72 20.01 -9.78
C ALA A 15 -3.73 18.83 -9.84
N MET A 16 -2.42 19.09 -9.92
CA MET A 16 -1.41 18.04 -9.96
C MET A 16 -1.22 17.34 -8.60
N ALA A 17 -1.29 18.07 -7.49
CA ALA A 17 -1.25 17.47 -6.16
C ALA A 17 -2.46 16.56 -5.87
N GLY A 18 -3.64 16.90 -6.40
CA GLY A 18 -4.85 16.06 -6.31
C GLY A 18 -4.75 14.77 -7.13
N SER A 19 -4.13 14.81 -8.31
CA SER A 19 -3.96 13.62 -9.16
C SER A 19 -3.05 12.55 -8.54
N ALA A 20 -1.99 12.97 -7.85
CA ALA A 20 -1.03 12.07 -7.20
C ALA A 20 -1.64 11.28 -6.03
N ALA A 21 -2.38 11.95 -5.12
CA ALA A 21 -3.02 11.26 -4.01
C ALA A 21 -4.12 10.28 -4.48
N ALA A 22 -4.84 10.64 -5.55
CA ALA A 22 -5.83 9.76 -6.17
C ALA A 22 -5.18 8.51 -6.78
N ASP A 23 -4.00 8.64 -7.38
CA ASP A 23 -3.25 7.52 -7.96
C ASP A 23 -2.75 6.55 -6.88
N VAL A 24 -2.24 7.05 -5.76
CA VAL A 24 -1.85 6.21 -4.61
C VAL A 24 -3.02 5.41 -4.07
N LYS A 25 -4.16 6.08 -3.84
CA LYS A 25 -5.37 5.42 -3.36
C LYS A 25 -5.87 4.36 -4.36
N SER A 26 -5.93 4.73 -5.64
CA SER A 26 -6.38 3.83 -6.70
C SER A 26 -5.48 2.60 -6.79
N ALA A 27 -4.16 2.78 -6.74
CA ALA A 27 -3.20 1.69 -6.73
C ALA A 27 -3.34 0.80 -5.49
N PHE A 28 -3.54 1.38 -4.31
CA PHE A 28 -3.82 0.61 -3.10
C PHE A 28 -5.09 -0.24 -3.24
N ASP A 29 -6.18 0.35 -3.71
CA ASP A 29 -7.46 -0.36 -3.84
C ASP A 29 -7.40 -1.47 -4.90
N THR A 30 -6.84 -1.17 -6.09
CA THR A 30 -6.89 -2.05 -7.26
C THR A 30 -5.75 -3.05 -7.32
N MET A 31 -4.54 -2.65 -6.93
CA MET A 31 -3.36 -3.50 -6.99
C MET A 31 -3.10 -4.18 -5.66
N CYS A 32 -3.16 -3.48 -4.52
CA CYS A 32 -2.86 -4.12 -3.24
C CYS A 32 -4.06 -4.89 -2.67
N LEU A 33 -5.19 -4.21 -2.45
CA LEU A 33 -6.32 -4.74 -1.70
C LEU A 33 -7.17 -5.72 -2.54
N ALA A 34 -7.50 -5.38 -3.78
CA ALA A 34 -8.33 -6.24 -4.64
C ALA A 34 -7.61 -7.54 -5.03
N THR A 35 -6.29 -7.51 -5.23
CA THR A 35 -5.49 -8.69 -5.59
C THR A 35 -4.97 -9.46 -4.38
N GLU A 36 -5.22 -8.95 -3.17
CA GLU A 36 -4.71 -9.49 -1.91
C GLU A 36 -3.18 -9.60 -1.90
N ALA A 37 -2.50 -8.64 -2.56
CA ALA A 37 -1.06 -8.60 -2.74
C ALA A 37 -0.50 -9.92 -3.30
N ARG A 38 -1.12 -10.47 -4.34
CA ARG A 38 -0.59 -11.63 -5.09
C ARG A 38 0.10 -11.15 -6.37
N ASP A 39 1.34 -11.60 -6.58
CA ASP A 39 2.22 -11.17 -7.67
C ASP A 39 1.52 -11.05 -9.03
N ARG A 40 0.89 -12.13 -9.52
CA ARG A 40 0.20 -12.13 -10.83
C ARG A 40 -0.97 -11.16 -10.89
N GLY A 41 -1.69 -11.00 -9.79
CA GLY A 41 -2.84 -10.08 -9.72
C GLY A 41 -2.36 -8.63 -9.74
N VAL A 42 -1.30 -8.32 -8.98
CA VAL A 42 -0.67 -7.00 -8.98
C VAL A 42 -0.12 -6.66 -10.37
N GLU A 43 0.62 -7.58 -11.01
CA GLU A 43 1.14 -7.43 -12.37
C GLU A 43 0.01 -7.12 -13.37
N ALA A 44 -1.08 -7.90 -13.36
CA ALA A 44 -2.20 -7.69 -14.25
C ALA A 44 -2.90 -6.34 -14.02
N ALA A 45 -3.18 -5.98 -12.76
CA ALA A 45 -3.81 -4.71 -12.41
C ALA A 45 -2.92 -3.50 -12.75
N ALA A 46 -1.60 -3.63 -12.61
CA ALA A 46 -0.65 -2.62 -13.02
C ALA A 46 -0.68 -2.37 -14.53
N VAL A 47 -0.64 -3.43 -15.34
CA VAL A 47 -0.71 -3.35 -16.80
C VAL A 47 -2.03 -2.73 -17.26
N GLU A 48 -3.16 -3.18 -16.70
CA GLU A 48 -4.50 -2.62 -17.00
C GLU A 48 -4.59 -1.14 -16.63
N GLY A 49 -3.98 -0.74 -15.50
CA GLY A 49 -3.91 0.65 -15.07
C GLY A 49 -2.88 1.52 -15.81
N GLY A 50 -2.18 0.98 -16.81
CA GLY A 50 -1.16 1.69 -17.59
C GLY A 50 0.16 1.93 -16.86
N TRP A 51 0.42 1.22 -15.76
CA TRP A 51 1.68 1.30 -15.03
C TRP A 51 2.76 0.48 -15.73
N GLN A 52 4.00 0.96 -15.65
CA GLN A 52 5.15 0.31 -16.27
C GLN A 52 6.01 -0.37 -15.21
N PRO A 53 6.65 -1.51 -15.51
CA PRO A 53 7.63 -2.10 -14.62
C PRO A 53 8.71 -1.08 -14.24
N ALA A 54 9.05 -1.02 -12.95
CA ALA A 54 10.14 -0.18 -12.47
C ALA A 54 11.47 -0.65 -13.08
N PRO A 55 12.42 0.27 -13.36
CA PRO A 55 13.74 -0.10 -13.86
C PRO A 55 14.43 -1.10 -12.93
N ALA A 56 15.12 -2.09 -13.51
CA ALA A 56 15.80 -3.14 -12.75
C ALA A 56 16.81 -2.57 -11.73
N GLU A 57 17.50 -1.48 -12.08
CA GLU A 57 18.45 -0.79 -11.20
C GLU A 57 17.78 -0.17 -9.96
N ALA A 58 16.56 0.35 -10.12
CA ALA A 58 15.77 0.89 -9.01
C ALA A 58 15.28 -0.23 -8.09
N LEU A 59 14.84 -1.36 -8.67
CA LEU A 59 14.39 -2.53 -7.92
C LEU A 59 15.54 -3.24 -7.19
N ALA A 60 16.74 -3.28 -7.78
CA ALA A 60 17.90 -3.92 -7.17
C ALA A 60 18.24 -3.31 -5.79
N LYS A 61 18.03 -2.01 -5.60
CA LYS A 61 18.23 -1.31 -4.31
C LYS A 61 17.16 -1.64 -3.27
N LEU A 62 16.00 -2.14 -3.71
CA LEU A 62 14.85 -2.48 -2.88
C LEU A 62 14.73 -3.98 -2.61
N GLN A 63 15.53 -4.79 -3.31
CA GLN A 63 15.59 -6.23 -3.13
C GLN A 63 16.14 -6.55 -1.73
N LYS A 64 15.41 -7.34 -0.96
CA LYS A 64 15.89 -7.88 0.32
C LYS A 64 16.28 -9.35 0.14
N PRO A 65 17.35 -9.82 0.81
CA PRO A 65 17.67 -11.24 0.85
C PRO A 65 16.46 -12.07 1.29
N GLY A 66 16.17 -13.15 0.56
CA GLY A 66 15.02 -14.00 0.86
C GLY A 66 13.67 -13.39 0.52
N ALA A 67 13.61 -12.33 -0.29
CA ALA A 67 12.37 -11.76 -0.81
C ALA A 67 12.41 -11.57 -2.33
N ARG A 68 11.26 -11.77 -2.96
CA ARG A 68 10.98 -11.33 -4.33
C ARG A 68 10.34 -9.95 -4.25
N THR A 69 10.93 -8.99 -4.94
CA THR A 69 10.34 -7.65 -5.10
C THR A 69 10.01 -7.42 -6.57
N ILE A 70 8.77 -7.05 -6.86
CA ILE A 70 8.36 -6.47 -8.13
C ILE A 70 7.91 -5.04 -7.87
N GLY A 71 8.03 -4.17 -8.87
CA GLY A 71 7.56 -2.80 -8.72
C GLY A 71 7.15 -2.18 -10.04
N PHE A 72 6.30 -1.17 -9.92
CA PHE A 72 5.68 -0.47 -11.02
C PHE A 72 5.72 1.03 -10.77
N VAL A 73 5.88 1.80 -11.83
CA VAL A 73 5.92 3.26 -11.83
C VAL A 73 4.93 3.79 -12.86
N LYS A 74 4.32 4.94 -12.56
CA LYS A 74 3.43 5.61 -13.51
C LYS A 74 4.25 6.55 -14.42
N THR A 75 4.08 6.44 -15.74
CA THR A 75 4.83 7.22 -16.74
C THR A 75 4.58 8.72 -16.62
N GLY A 76 5.62 9.54 -16.83
CA GLY A 76 5.56 11.02 -16.76
C GLY A 76 6.32 11.64 -15.58
N THR A 77 6.96 10.81 -14.74
CA THR A 77 7.76 11.24 -13.59
C THR A 77 9.25 11.22 -13.95
N THR A 78 9.72 12.25 -14.66
CA THR A 78 11.13 12.40 -15.10
C THR A 78 12.04 13.04 -14.04
N SER A 79 11.78 12.86 -12.74
CA SER A 79 12.69 13.34 -11.69
C SER A 79 13.32 12.16 -10.96
N ASP A 80 14.51 12.39 -10.40
CA ASP A 80 15.41 11.42 -9.76
C ASP A 80 14.80 10.56 -8.62
N ALA A 81 13.54 10.80 -8.24
CA ALA A 81 12.73 9.93 -7.41
C ALA A 81 11.41 9.60 -8.14
N PRO A 82 11.06 8.32 -8.35
CA PRO A 82 9.76 7.95 -8.92
C PRO A 82 8.68 8.40 -7.95
N LYS A 83 7.92 9.44 -8.35
CA LYS A 83 6.97 10.11 -7.46
C LYS A 83 5.83 9.17 -7.09
N ASP A 84 5.33 8.40 -8.06
CA ASP A 84 4.28 7.40 -7.87
C ASP A 84 4.82 6.01 -8.15
N THR A 85 4.90 5.19 -7.11
CA THR A 85 5.47 3.83 -7.19
C THR A 85 4.58 2.85 -6.45
N VAL A 86 4.38 1.68 -7.06
CA VAL A 86 3.84 0.50 -6.38
C VAL A 86 4.95 -0.52 -6.24
N LEU A 87 5.18 -1.00 -5.02
CA LEU A 87 6.14 -2.07 -4.71
C LEU A 87 5.40 -3.24 -4.08
N LEU A 88 5.59 -4.44 -4.62
CA LEU A 88 5.16 -5.68 -3.98
C LEU A 88 6.41 -6.46 -3.57
N THR A 89 6.51 -6.79 -2.29
CA THR A 89 7.56 -7.63 -1.72
C THR A 89 6.94 -8.87 -1.12
N THR A 90 7.29 -10.04 -1.65
CA THR A 90 6.84 -11.36 -1.15
C THR A 90 8.05 -12.09 -0.58
N LEU A 91 7.95 -12.57 0.66
CA LEU A 91 9.02 -13.38 1.25
C LEU A 91 9.09 -14.74 0.55
N ALA A 92 10.31 -15.19 0.21
CA ALA A 92 10.55 -16.42 -0.54
C ALA A 92 10.24 -17.67 0.28
N GLN A 93 10.25 -17.57 1.62
CA GLN A 93 9.92 -18.67 2.51
C GLN A 93 8.86 -18.25 3.52
N PRO A 94 7.92 -19.17 3.85
CA PRO A 94 6.98 -18.96 4.93
C PRO A 94 7.69 -18.61 6.24
N GLN A 95 7.10 -17.68 6.99
CA GLN A 95 7.53 -17.26 8.31
C GLN A 95 6.70 -17.97 9.37
N VAL A 96 7.27 -18.27 10.54
CA VAL A 96 6.47 -18.70 11.69
C VAL A 96 6.07 -17.45 12.47
N LYS A 97 4.76 -17.17 12.52
CA LYS A 97 4.17 -16.08 13.31
C LYS A 97 3.17 -16.67 14.28
N ASP A 98 3.39 -16.41 15.58
CA ASP A 98 2.52 -16.90 16.66
C ASP A 98 2.28 -18.42 16.58
N GLY A 99 3.33 -19.19 16.27
CA GLY A 99 3.25 -20.65 16.11
C GLY A 99 2.60 -21.15 14.81
N VAL A 100 2.20 -20.25 13.89
CA VAL A 100 1.59 -20.59 12.61
C VAL A 100 2.53 -20.24 11.45
N SER A 101 2.72 -21.18 10.52
CA SER A 101 3.45 -20.91 9.28
C SER A 101 2.60 -20.04 8.34
N VAL A 102 3.11 -18.88 7.94
CA VAL A 102 2.45 -17.90 7.08
C VAL A 102 3.38 -17.39 5.98
N GLU A 103 2.86 -17.28 4.77
CA GLU A 103 3.45 -16.47 3.72
C GLU A 103 3.11 -15.00 3.97
N VAL A 104 4.10 -14.13 3.74
CA VAL A 104 3.95 -12.69 3.92
C VAL A 104 4.20 -12.00 2.60
N ALA A 105 3.22 -11.21 2.17
CA ALA A 105 3.36 -10.26 1.07
C ALA A 105 3.09 -8.85 1.59
N VAL A 106 3.89 -7.89 1.12
CA VAL A 106 3.76 -6.48 1.45
C VAL A 106 3.62 -5.71 0.15
N CYS A 107 2.44 -5.14 -0.08
CA CYS A 107 2.18 -4.24 -1.20
C CYS A 107 2.16 -2.81 -0.70
N GLN A 108 2.89 -1.92 -1.35
CA GLN A 108 3.08 -0.54 -0.95
C GLN A 108 2.78 0.36 -2.14
N ALA A 109 1.88 1.32 -1.98
CA ALA A 109 1.63 2.36 -2.96
C ALA A 109 2.13 3.68 -2.38
N PHE A 110 3.10 4.32 -3.04
CA PHE A 110 3.71 5.59 -2.63
C PHE A 110 3.48 6.67 -3.68
N GLY A 111 3.32 7.90 -3.21
CA GLY A 111 3.10 9.10 -4.00
C GLY A 111 3.65 10.35 -3.30
N PRO A 112 3.59 11.53 -3.93
CA PRO A 112 3.61 12.81 -3.23
C PRO A 112 2.62 12.83 -2.05
N ALA A 113 3.06 13.36 -0.90
CA ALA A 113 2.26 13.38 0.32
C ALA A 113 0.98 14.21 0.11
N GLY A 114 -0.17 13.55 0.19
CA GLY A 114 -1.49 14.17 0.17
C GLY A 114 -2.15 14.09 1.55
N PRO A 115 -2.79 15.16 2.05
CA PRO A 115 -3.46 15.17 3.35
C PRO A 115 -4.72 14.30 3.42
N THR A 116 -5.17 13.71 2.31
CA THR A 116 -6.45 12.99 2.21
C THR A 116 -6.35 11.47 2.37
N LEU A 117 -5.14 10.89 2.30
CA LEU A 117 -4.96 9.43 2.34
C LEU A 117 -5.53 8.80 3.64
N GLU A 118 -5.35 9.47 4.78
CA GLU A 118 -5.93 9.02 6.04
C GLU A 118 -7.45 8.95 5.98
N LYS A 119 -8.11 10.01 5.51
CA LYS A 119 -9.57 10.08 5.39
C LYS A 119 -10.09 9.00 4.44
N ASP A 120 -9.42 8.79 3.33
CA ASP A 120 -9.79 7.80 2.32
C ASP A 120 -9.69 6.37 2.86
N LEU A 121 -8.65 6.08 3.65
CA LEU A 121 -8.51 4.80 4.34
C LEU A 121 -9.56 4.61 5.42
N VAL A 122 -9.87 5.64 6.21
CA VAL A 122 -10.94 5.57 7.21
C VAL A 122 -12.28 5.29 6.54
N ALA A 123 -12.57 5.92 5.40
CA ALA A 123 -13.78 5.65 4.63
C ALA A 123 -13.82 4.22 4.08
N ARG A 124 -12.65 3.67 3.68
CA ARG A 124 -12.54 2.35 3.07
C ARG A 124 -12.53 1.19 4.07
N LEU A 125 -11.84 1.36 5.20
CA LEU A 125 -11.50 0.31 6.17
C LEU A 125 -12.16 0.52 7.54
N GLY A 126 -12.82 1.67 7.76
CA GLY A 126 -13.36 2.06 9.06
C GLY A 126 -12.32 2.73 9.96
N PRO A 127 -12.61 2.91 11.26
CA PRO A 127 -11.68 3.54 12.19
C PRO A 127 -10.42 2.67 12.39
N GLY A 128 -9.25 3.29 12.25
CA GLY A 128 -7.96 2.66 12.54
C GLY A 128 -7.60 2.72 14.02
N GLN A 129 -6.54 2.01 14.40
CA GLN A 129 -5.90 2.08 15.71
C GLN A 129 -4.59 2.86 15.59
N ARG A 130 -4.25 3.67 16.59
CA ARG A 130 -2.93 4.31 16.63
C ARG A 130 -1.94 3.43 17.38
N THR A 131 -0.78 3.18 16.79
CA THR A 131 0.35 2.53 17.49
C THR A 131 0.92 3.49 18.55
N PRO A 132 1.75 3.02 19.50
CA PRO A 132 2.45 3.89 20.45
C PRO A 132 3.27 5.00 19.78
N GLU A 133 3.77 4.74 18.57
CA GLU A 133 4.53 5.67 17.75
C GLU A 133 3.64 6.67 16.98
N GLY A 134 2.32 6.60 17.20
CA GLY A 134 1.32 7.49 16.60
C GLY A 134 0.87 7.10 15.19
N GLN A 135 1.36 5.99 14.64
CA GLN A 135 0.99 5.53 13.29
C GLN A 135 -0.43 4.98 13.27
N LEU A 136 -1.22 5.38 12.29
CA LEU A 136 -2.57 4.84 12.11
C LEU A 136 -2.52 3.52 11.32
N VAL A 137 -3.04 2.45 11.91
CA VAL A 137 -3.03 1.10 11.39
C VAL A 137 -4.42 0.45 11.42
N TRP A 138 -4.69 -0.43 10.48
CA TRP A 138 -5.92 -1.21 10.40
C TRP A 138 -5.57 -2.68 10.30
N ALA A 139 -6.11 -3.50 11.19
CA ALA A 139 -6.07 -4.94 11.04
C ALA A 139 -7.46 -5.47 10.72
N PHE A 140 -7.55 -6.32 9.71
CA PHE A 140 -8.83 -6.85 9.23
C PHE A 140 -8.67 -8.22 8.57
N THR A 141 -9.80 -8.88 8.38
CA THR A 141 -9.96 -10.04 7.49
C THR A 141 -10.84 -9.64 6.31
N LYS A 142 -10.74 -10.38 5.21
CA LYS A 142 -11.50 -10.14 3.99
C LYS A 142 -12.11 -11.43 3.47
N ARG A 143 -13.38 -11.39 3.06
CA ARG A 143 -14.07 -12.47 2.35
C ARG A 143 -14.84 -11.87 1.16
N GLY A 144 -14.37 -12.14 -0.05
CA GLY A 144 -14.87 -11.42 -1.23
C GLY A 144 -14.60 -9.92 -1.10
N SER A 145 -15.66 -9.10 -1.19
CA SER A 145 -15.60 -7.64 -0.99
C SER A 145 -15.80 -7.21 0.47
N GLN A 146 -16.25 -8.12 1.35
CA GLN A 146 -16.53 -7.81 2.74
C GLN A 146 -15.24 -7.71 3.55
N ILE A 147 -15.07 -6.59 4.26
CA ILE A 147 -13.97 -6.33 5.19
C ILE A 147 -14.52 -6.40 6.61
N THR A 148 -13.86 -7.14 7.48
CA THR A 148 -14.23 -7.25 8.90
C THR A 148 -13.03 -6.88 9.78
N PRO A 149 -13.17 -5.86 10.65
CA PRO A 149 -12.12 -5.48 11.59
C PRO A 149 -11.64 -6.67 12.42
N ALA A 150 -10.33 -6.79 12.59
CA ALA A 150 -9.67 -7.83 13.36
C ALA A 150 -8.67 -7.19 14.34
N PRO A 151 -9.16 -6.42 15.33
CA PRO A 151 -8.29 -5.64 16.23
C PRO A 151 -7.32 -6.50 17.04
N LEU A 152 -7.69 -7.75 17.33
CA LEU A 152 -6.87 -8.71 18.06
C LEU A 152 -5.57 -9.10 17.35
N VAL A 153 -5.43 -8.81 16.04
CA VAL A 153 -4.15 -8.94 15.34
C VAL A 153 -3.10 -8.00 15.92
N LEU A 154 -3.50 -6.83 16.42
CA LEU A 154 -2.61 -5.81 16.97
C LEU A 154 -2.50 -5.89 18.49
N THR A 155 -3.60 -6.21 19.17
CA THR A 155 -3.72 -6.11 20.64
C THR A 155 -3.95 -7.43 21.36
N GLY A 156 -4.25 -8.50 20.62
CA GLY A 156 -4.57 -9.81 21.20
C GLY A 156 -3.34 -10.59 21.66
N THR A 157 -3.57 -11.75 22.27
CA THR A 157 -2.51 -12.70 22.64
C THR A 157 -1.98 -13.44 21.41
N GLU A 158 -0.86 -14.16 21.56
CA GLU A 158 -0.36 -15.07 20.51
C GLU A 158 -1.44 -16.09 20.10
N ALA A 159 -2.19 -16.63 21.06
CA ALA A 159 -3.26 -17.59 20.80
C ALA A 159 -4.41 -16.98 19.98
N ASP A 160 -4.77 -15.71 20.26
CA ASP A 160 -5.79 -15.00 19.49
C ASP A 160 -5.35 -14.79 18.03
N ARG A 161 -4.09 -14.39 17.83
CA ARG A 161 -3.52 -14.18 16.48
C ARG A 161 -3.39 -15.49 15.72
N ALA A 162 -2.93 -16.55 16.37
CA ALA A 162 -2.85 -17.89 15.80
C ALA A 162 -4.23 -18.37 15.31
N LYS A 163 -5.28 -18.15 16.11
CA LYS A 163 -6.66 -18.48 15.73
C LYS A 163 -7.12 -17.68 14.51
N LEU A 164 -6.75 -16.40 14.39
CA LEU A 164 -7.09 -15.59 13.22
C LEU A 164 -6.37 -16.08 11.96
N PHE A 165 -5.06 -16.37 12.03
CA PHE A 165 -4.31 -16.94 10.91
C PHE A 165 -4.85 -18.32 10.48
N ALA A 166 -5.40 -19.10 11.42
CA ALA A 166 -6.04 -20.37 11.10
C ALA A 166 -7.35 -20.19 10.30
N GLN A 167 -8.09 -19.09 10.50
CA GLN A 167 -9.38 -18.86 9.85
C GLN A 167 -9.30 -18.35 8.41
N GLY A 168 -8.14 -17.81 8.00
CA GLY A 168 -7.92 -17.31 6.65
C GLY A 168 -6.86 -16.20 6.61
N PRO A 169 -6.74 -15.49 5.48
CA PRO A 169 -5.80 -14.39 5.37
C PRO A 169 -6.12 -13.24 6.33
N VAL A 170 -5.07 -12.70 6.94
CA VAL A 170 -5.11 -11.51 7.80
C VAL A 170 -4.39 -10.37 7.09
N TYR A 171 -4.95 -9.18 7.18
CA TYR A 171 -4.48 -7.99 6.50
C TYR A 171 -4.15 -6.92 7.53
N VAL A 172 -3.00 -6.27 7.37
CA VAL A 172 -2.61 -5.10 8.16
C VAL A 172 -2.27 -3.98 7.20
N ALA A 173 -3.08 -2.91 7.21
CA ALA A 173 -2.82 -1.70 6.44
C ALA A 173 -2.28 -0.60 7.35
N GLY A 174 -1.48 0.31 6.81
CA GLY A 174 -0.97 1.47 7.55
C GLY A 174 -0.55 2.59 6.63
N LEU A 175 -0.51 3.80 7.18
CA LEU A 175 0.07 4.95 6.50
C LEU A 175 1.59 4.95 6.70
N ALA A 176 2.34 5.02 5.61
CA ALA A 176 3.77 5.21 5.62
C ALA A 176 4.08 6.65 5.20
N ALA A 177 4.68 7.42 6.09
CA ALA A 177 5.34 8.66 5.70
C ALA A 177 6.77 8.31 5.26
N ALA A 178 7.18 8.77 4.09
CA ALA A 178 8.55 8.66 3.63
C ALA A 178 9.22 10.03 3.62
N GLU A 179 10.53 10.04 3.79
CA GLU A 179 11.33 11.27 3.75
C GLU A 179 11.18 11.98 2.39
N GLY A 180 11.30 13.31 2.38
CA GLY A 180 11.19 14.08 1.13
C GLY A 180 9.76 14.40 0.68
N GLY A 181 8.77 14.34 1.58
CA GLY A 181 7.39 14.75 1.28
C GLY A 181 6.61 13.73 0.45
N THR A 182 6.96 12.45 0.58
CA THR A 182 6.20 11.35 0.00
C THR A 182 5.40 10.64 1.10
N ALA A 183 4.21 10.16 0.76
CA ALA A 183 3.40 9.35 1.65
C ALA A 183 2.82 8.18 0.87
N GLY A 184 2.52 7.11 1.57
CA GLY A 184 2.01 5.90 0.96
C GLY A 184 1.13 5.10 1.89
N ILE A 185 0.51 4.10 1.29
CA ILE A 185 -0.28 3.11 1.99
C ILE A 185 0.44 1.77 1.86
N LEU A 186 0.65 1.13 2.99
CA LEU A 186 1.22 -0.20 3.07
C LEU A 186 0.10 -1.21 3.36
N LEU A 187 0.11 -2.35 2.69
CA LEU A 187 -0.73 -3.52 2.98
C LEU A 187 0.16 -4.74 3.19
N SER A 188 0.21 -5.25 4.41
CA SER A 188 0.76 -6.56 4.72
C SER A 188 -0.34 -7.60 4.69
N VAL A 189 -0.12 -8.71 3.98
CA VAL A 189 -1.03 -9.85 3.89
C VAL A 189 -0.32 -11.07 4.45
N PHE A 190 -0.94 -11.69 5.45
CA PHE A 190 -0.49 -12.91 6.10
C PHE A 190 -1.44 -14.02 5.71
N ARG A 191 -0.95 -15.04 5.02
CA ARG A 191 -1.76 -16.16 4.54
C ARG A 191 -1.08 -17.49 4.82
N ARG A 192 -1.84 -18.58 4.98
CA ARG A 192 -1.22 -19.90 5.12
C ARG A 192 -0.61 -20.33 3.78
N PRO A 193 0.54 -21.03 3.78
CA PRO A 193 1.10 -21.56 2.55
C PRO A 193 0.10 -22.42 1.79
N GLY A 194 -0.02 -22.20 0.47
CA GLY A 194 -0.94 -22.95 -0.40
C GLY A 194 -2.42 -22.59 -0.28
N SER A 195 -2.76 -21.47 0.36
CA SER A 195 -4.14 -20.91 0.41
C SER A 195 -4.44 -19.86 -0.66
#